data_AF-A0AAN6Q475-F1
#
_entry.id   AF-A0AAN6Q475-F1
#
_cell.length_a   1.000
_cell.length_b   1.000
_cell.length_c   1.000
_cell.angle_alpha   90.00
_cell.angle_beta   90.00
_cell.angle_gamma   90.00
#
_symmetry.space_group_name_H-M   'P 1'
#
loop_
_entity.id
_entity.type
_entity.pdbx_description
1 polymer ?
#
loop_
_entity_poly.entity_id
_entity_poly.type
_entity_poly.pdbx_seq_one_letter_code
_entity_poly.pdbx_strand_id
1 'polypeptide(L)'
;MLMIGLIRQLSDQPVALSPALSFFFCQGTDTKFNNATAVLRSLIWLLLLQQPYLISHLLQKHKESGRELFEDENAFYALSEAFRNMLKDPQLSPVYLAVDALDEDALVAVKKFPPGLSRVYGRIMDMIDGGGVGDPQVGYPQYCKNVLAAATLALRPLTLPELGVLADLPPDMPRTIVEDCGSFLTIKEETVYLIHQSAKDYLDGNYTSKLQPAGVAQGHADISRRSIDAMASILRHNIYDLDFGFISKDMSPPRLDPLAPIRYSCVFWADHLCSLNSDDSRFLGELTDDGKVFGFLKEYFLRWLEGLSLIGRLSSGLLSIRKILHAAQSQPDFNSHLLELLVDAEKFVFSHRSIIERAPLQAYGSALVFSPTLSEIRKRYWEERLSFIAMTAGIRDHWGAHRATLEGHGHPVTAVAFSPDGKTLASASNDKTVRLWEVATGAPRATLEGHGDPVSAVAFSPDGKTLASASNDNTVRLWEVATGTPRATLEGHGGWVATGAPRATLEGHGGSVSAVAFSRNGQCLETIRGLLSITGNSDASSSSGGQKPASSFLFVGDDWVTRNGKWVLWLPTDYRATCVAVHGQTLILGHASGQVTFFRFAFAE
;
A
#
# COMPACT_ATOMS: atom_id res chain seq x y z
N MET A 1 20.02 -4.69 -4.90
CA MET A 1 20.45 -4.57 -3.48
C MET A 1 20.79 -5.93 -2.85
N LEU A 2 19.92 -6.95 -2.94
CA LEU A 2 20.15 -8.29 -2.34
C LEU A 2 21.36 -9.06 -2.95
N MET A 3 21.49 -9.06 -4.28
CA MET A 3 22.60 -9.71 -5.02
C MET A 3 23.98 -9.18 -4.65
N ILE A 4 24.12 -7.87 -4.44
CA ILE A 4 25.37 -7.23 -4.02
C ILE A 4 25.76 -7.68 -2.60
N GLY A 5 24.77 -7.86 -1.72
CA GLY A 5 24.99 -8.40 -0.37
C GLY A 5 25.50 -9.84 -0.39
N LEU A 6 24.88 -10.70 -1.22
CA LEU A 6 25.31 -12.08 -1.43
C LEU A 6 26.73 -12.16 -2.02
N ILE A 7 27.05 -11.34 -3.03
CA ILE A 7 28.38 -11.33 -3.65
C ILE A 7 29.45 -10.90 -2.64
N ARG A 8 29.18 -9.89 -1.80
CA ARG A 8 30.11 -9.49 -0.74
C ARG A 8 30.35 -10.62 0.26
N GLN A 9 29.28 -11.24 0.73
CA GLN A 9 29.37 -12.35 1.69
C GLN A 9 30.11 -13.58 1.14
N LEU A 10 29.97 -13.86 -0.15
CA LEU A 10 30.69 -14.95 -0.83
C LEU A 10 32.16 -14.58 -1.14
N SER A 11 32.46 -13.29 -1.35
CA SER A 11 33.82 -12.81 -1.63
C SER A 11 34.70 -12.71 -0.37
N ASP A 12 34.09 -12.58 0.81
CA ASP A 12 34.79 -12.44 2.10
C ASP A 12 35.22 -13.79 2.73
N GLN A 13 34.99 -14.92 2.05
CA GLN A 13 35.39 -16.26 2.51
C GLN A 13 36.91 -16.51 2.30
N PRO A 14 37.58 -17.29 3.17
CA PRO A 14 38.99 -17.60 3.01
C PRO A 14 39.27 -18.40 1.72
N VAL A 15 40.22 -17.93 0.92
CA VAL A 15 40.59 -18.44 -0.43
C VAL A 15 40.80 -19.96 -0.51
N ALA A 16 41.15 -20.61 0.61
CA ALA A 16 41.39 -22.05 0.67
C ALA A 16 40.12 -22.93 0.60
N LEU A 17 38.91 -22.35 0.78
CA LEU A 17 37.65 -23.11 0.86
C LEU A 17 36.50 -22.50 0.02
N SER A 18 36.69 -21.34 -0.61
CA SER A 18 35.64 -20.66 -1.35
C SER A 18 35.67 -21.03 -2.85
N PRO A 19 34.55 -21.49 -3.43
CA PRO A 19 34.40 -21.58 -4.89
C PRO A 19 34.68 -20.23 -5.54
N ALA A 20 35.35 -20.23 -6.69
CA ALA A 20 35.69 -19.00 -7.40
C ALA A 20 34.41 -18.28 -7.84
N LEU A 21 34.23 -17.00 -7.52
CA LEU A 21 33.00 -16.26 -7.82
C LEU A 21 33.18 -15.38 -9.05
N SER A 22 32.44 -15.66 -10.12
CA SER A 22 32.37 -14.79 -11.30
C SER A 22 30.99 -14.16 -11.39
N PHE A 23 30.92 -12.86 -11.64
CA PHE A 23 29.66 -12.13 -11.62
C PHE A 23 29.57 -11.04 -12.70
N PHE A 24 28.35 -10.68 -13.08
CA PHE A 24 28.07 -9.57 -13.99
C PHE A 24 26.84 -8.79 -13.53
N PHE A 25 26.97 -7.46 -13.48
CA PHE A 25 25.87 -6.55 -13.16
C PHE A 25 25.48 -5.75 -14.40
N CYS A 26 24.22 -5.86 -14.81
CA CYS A 26 23.65 -4.99 -15.83
C CYS A 26 23.22 -3.67 -15.15
N GLN A 27 24.07 -2.65 -15.18
CA GLN A 27 23.71 -1.30 -14.72
C GLN A 27 24.11 -0.26 -15.77
N GLY A 28 23.14 0.15 -16.59
CA GLY A 28 23.31 1.26 -17.51
C GLY A 28 22.29 1.21 -18.65
N THR A 29 22.05 2.34 -19.30
CA THR A 29 21.23 2.46 -20.52
C THR A 29 22.05 2.22 -21.81
N ASP A 30 23.31 1.77 -21.70
CA ASP A 30 24.21 1.57 -22.83
C ASP A 30 24.07 0.16 -23.41
N THR A 31 23.45 0.08 -24.59
CA THR A 31 23.16 -1.16 -25.32
C THR A 31 24.43 -1.90 -25.78
N LYS A 32 25.60 -1.27 -25.77
CA LYS A 32 26.88 -1.91 -26.13
C LYS A 32 27.36 -2.92 -25.09
N PHE A 33 27.05 -2.69 -23.80
CA PHE A 33 27.50 -3.52 -22.67
C PHE A 33 26.40 -4.42 -22.10
N ASN A 34 25.14 -4.16 -22.48
CA ASN A 34 23.96 -4.90 -22.03
C ASN A 34 23.50 -5.94 -23.06
N ASN A 35 24.43 -6.71 -23.63
CA ASN A 35 24.09 -7.83 -24.51
C ASN A 35 24.70 -9.13 -24.02
N ALA A 36 24.10 -10.26 -24.41
CA ALA A 36 24.47 -11.59 -23.93
C ALA A 36 25.95 -11.93 -24.22
N THR A 37 26.53 -11.38 -25.28
CA THR A 37 27.94 -11.54 -25.61
C THR A 37 28.85 -10.81 -24.62
N ALA A 38 28.50 -9.59 -24.21
CA ALA A 38 29.25 -8.84 -23.19
C ALA A 38 29.20 -9.51 -21.81
N VAL A 39 28.05 -10.08 -21.44
CA VAL A 39 27.90 -10.89 -20.22
C VAL A 39 28.86 -12.08 -20.26
N LEU A 40 28.85 -12.86 -21.35
CA LEU A 40 29.74 -14.01 -21.49
C LEU A 40 31.22 -13.62 -21.50
N ARG A 41 31.60 -12.56 -22.21
CA ARG A 41 32.99 -12.07 -22.20
C ARG A 41 33.45 -11.75 -20.78
N SER A 42 32.60 -11.13 -19.98
CA SER A 42 32.92 -10.73 -18.61
C SER A 42 33.04 -11.93 -17.67
N LEU A 43 32.10 -12.90 -17.76
CA LEU A 43 32.17 -14.13 -16.97
C LEU A 43 33.39 -14.97 -17.34
N ILE A 44 33.67 -15.14 -18.62
CA ILE A 44 34.86 -15.83 -19.12
C ILE A 44 36.12 -15.13 -18.62
N TRP A 45 36.18 -13.80 -18.72
CA TRP A 45 37.33 -13.02 -18.26
C TRP A 45 37.60 -13.20 -16.76
N LEU A 46 36.57 -13.08 -15.92
CA LEU A 46 36.70 -13.29 -14.47
C LEU A 46 37.10 -14.73 -14.13
N LEU A 47 36.52 -15.70 -14.83
CA LEU A 47 36.89 -17.11 -14.67
C LEU A 47 38.36 -17.36 -15.03
N LEU A 48 38.88 -16.72 -16.07
CA LEU A 48 40.28 -16.84 -16.48
C LEU A 48 41.24 -16.12 -15.54
N LEU A 49 40.84 -14.99 -14.95
CA LEU A 49 41.64 -14.34 -13.90
C LEU A 49 41.80 -15.25 -12.68
N GLN A 50 40.77 -16.03 -12.38
CA GLN A 50 40.75 -16.96 -11.25
C GLN A 50 41.45 -18.28 -11.57
N GLN A 51 41.29 -18.79 -12.80
CA GLN A 51 41.77 -20.09 -13.24
C GLN A 51 42.42 -19.99 -14.64
N PRO A 52 43.66 -19.47 -14.73
CA PRO A 52 44.28 -19.09 -16.01
C PRO A 52 44.50 -20.23 -17.01
N TYR A 53 44.64 -21.48 -16.53
CA TYR A 53 44.90 -22.65 -17.40
C TYR A 53 43.74 -22.93 -18.38
N LEU A 54 42.52 -22.49 -18.04
CA LEU A 54 41.33 -22.63 -18.88
C LEU A 54 41.42 -21.81 -20.18
N ILE A 55 42.36 -20.86 -20.29
CA ILE A 55 42.56 -20.05 -21.51
C ILE A 55 42.88 -20.92 -22.73
N SER A 56 43.41 -22.12 -22.52
CA SER A 56 43.64 -23.14 -23.54
C SER A 56 42.39 -23.42 -24.40
N HIS A 57 41.19 -23.43 -23.79
CA HIS A 57 39.91 -23.64 -24.49
C HIS A 57 39.53 -22.47 -25.42
N LEU A 58 39.97 -21.25 -25.11
CA LEU A 58 39.80 -20.10 -26.02
C LEU A 58 40.89 -20.08 -27.09
N LEU A 59 42.14 -20.36 -26.72
CA LEU A 59 43.27 -20.33 -27.64
C LEU A 59 43.17 -21.42 -28.70
N GLN A 60 42.67 -22.60 -28.35
CA GLN A 60 42.37 -23.66 -29.31
C GLN A 60 41.39 -23.16 -30.37
N LYS A 61 40.29 -22.54 -29.94
CA LYS A 61 39.26 -22.02 -30.82
C LYS A 61 39.72 -20.83 -31.66
N HIS A 62 40.53 -19.94 -31.07
CA HIS A 62 41.16 -18.84 -31.79
C HIS A 62 42.15 -19.33 -32.87
N LYS A 63 42.88 -20.44 -32.61
CA LYS A 63 43.77 -21.06 -33.61
C LYS A 63 43.00 -21.72 -34.74
N GLU A 64 41.86 -22.33 -34.46
CA GLU A 64 41.03 -23.04 -35.45
C GLU A 64 40.23 -22.08 -36.35
N SER A 65 39.82 -20.92 -35.85
CA SER A 65 38.85 -20.06 -36.55
C SER A 65 39.26 -18.59 -36.75
N GLY A 66 40.43 -18.19 -36.24
CA GLY A 66 40.94 -16.83 -36.37
C GLY A 66 40.25 -15.79 -35.48
N ARG A 67 40.73 -14.56 -35.55
CA ARG A 67 40.30 -13.44 -34.69
C ARG A 67 38.87 -12.96 -34.97
N GLU A 68 38.45 -13.05 -36.23
CA GLU A 68 37.13 -12.59 -36.70
C GLU A 68 35.96 -13.36 -36.07
N LEU A 69 36.17 -14.58 -35.53
CA LEU A 69 35.11 -15.33 -34.85
C LEU A 69 34.62 -14.64 -33.55
N PHE A 70 35.42 -13.74 -32.98
CA PHE A 70 35.12 -13.07 -31.71
C PHE A 70 34.72 -11.60 -31.86
N GLU A 71 34.65 -11.10 -33.09
CA GLU A 71 34.19 -9.77 -33.46
C GLU A 71 32.88 -10.00 -34.28
N ASP A 72 31.74 -9.44 -33.85
CA ASP A 72 30.37 -9.59 -34.45
C ASP A 72 29.42 -10.68 -33.88
N GLU A 73 28.23 -10.87 -34.50
CA GLU A 73 27.09 -11.68 -33.97
C GLU A 73 27.44 -13.15 -33.71
N ASN A 74 28.42 -13.70 -34.41
CA ASN A 74 28.90 -15.07 -34.23
C ASN A 74 29.72 -15.25 -32.93
N ALA A 75 30.19 -14.16 -32.33
CA ALA A 75 30.99 -14.18 -31.11
C ALA A 75 30.22 -14.80 -29.93
N PHE A 76 28.90 -14.64 -29.87
CA PHE A 76 28.09 -15.23 -28.82
C PHE A 76 28.18 -16.76 -28.82
N TYR A 77 28.02 -17.38 -29.98
CA TYR A 77 28.06 -18.84 -30.12
C TYR A 77 29.46 -19.39 -29.87
N ALA A 78 30.47 -18.72 -30.42
CA ALA A 78 31.86 -19.08 -30.23
C ALA A 78 32.27 -19.06 -28.75
N LEU A 79 31.96 -17.97 -28.05
CA LEU A 79 32.23 -17.79 -26.62
C LEU A 79 31.39 -18.70 -25.74
N SER A 80 30.11 -18.92 -26.07
CA SER A 80 29.23 -19.83 -25.31
C SER A 80 29.76 -21.26 -25.29
N GLU A 81 30.25 -21.75 -26.43
CA GLU A 81 30.81 -23.09 -26.52
C GLU A 81 32.19 -23.17 -25.86
N ALA A 82 33.05 -22.16 -26.03
CA ALA A 82 34.34 -22.11 -25.32
C ALA A 82 34.13 -22.10 -23.80
N PHE A 83 33.20 -21.28 -23.30
CA PHE A 83 32.84 -21.22 -21.90
C PHE A 83 32.25 -22.53 -21.40
N ARG A 84 31.39 -23.19 -22.18
CA ARG A 84 30.85 -24.52 -21.85
C ARG A 84 31.97 -25.57 -21.72
N ASN A 85 32.98 -25.51 -22.58
CA ASN A 85 34.12 -26.42 -22.51
C ASN A 85 34.98 -26.13 -21.27
N MET A 86 35.20 -24.86 -20.92
CA MET A 86 35.85 -24.48 -19.66
C MET A 86 35.08 -24.99 -18.44
N LEU A 87 33.75 -24.87 -18.44
CA LEU A 87 32.89 -25.34 -17.36
C LEU A 87 32.83 -26.88 -17.23
N LYS A 88 33.25 -27.60 -18.28
CA LYS A 88 33.35 -29.06 -18.31
C LYS A 88 34.78 -29.56 -18.12
N ASP A 89 35.74 -28.66 -17.95
CA ASP A 89 37.13 -29.04 -17.75
C ASP A 89 37.24 -29.85 -16.44
N PRO A 90 37.78 -31.08 -16.48
CA PRO A 90 37.82 -31.96 -15.31
C PRO A 90 38.71 -31.41 -14.19
N GLN A 91 39.56 -30.43 -14.46
CA GLN A 91 40.40 -29.77 -13.46
C GLN A 91 39.75 -28.51 -12.88
N LEU A 92 38.56 -28.12 -13.36
CA LEU A 92 37.83 -26.95 -12.89
C LEU A 92 37.50 -27.05 -11.40
N SER A 93 38.06 -26.15 -10.61
CA SER A 93 37.63 -25.97 -9.23
C SER A 93 36.24 -25.34 -9.17
N PRO A 94 35.41 -25.63 -8.14
CA PRO A 94 34.03 -25.14 -8.05
C PRO A 94 33.93 -23.63 -8.27
N VAL A 95 32.96 -23.20 -9.10
CA VAL A 95 32.74 -21.80 -9.44
C VAL A 95 31.28 -21.43 -9.20
N TYR A 96 31.04 -20.28 -8.57
CA TYR A 96 29.72 -19.66 -8.53
C TYR A 96 29.60 -18.59 -9.62
N LEU A 97 28.51 -18.63 -10.38
CA LEU A 97 28.19 -17.63 -11.41
C LEU A 97 26.97 -16.83 -10.97
N ALA A 98 27.10 -15.51 -10.87
CA ALA A 98 26.00 -14.61 -10.50
C ALA A 98 25.73 -13.58 -11.60
N VAL A 99 24.51 -13.51 -12.12
CA VAL A 99 24.13 -12.60 -13.22
C VAL A 99 22.89 -11.82 -12.85
N ASP A 100 22.97 -10.49 -12.89
CA ASP A 100 21.85 -9.57 -12.68
C ASP A 100 21.42 -9.00 -14.05
N ALA A 101 20.28 -9.46 -14.59
CA ALA A 101 19.74 -9.01 -15.87
C ALA A 101 18.27 -8.61 -15.69
N LEU A 102 17.96 -7.31 -15.85
CA LEU A 102 16.70 -6.68 -15.46
C LEU A 102 15.94 -6.02 -16.63
N ASP A 103 16.10 -6.47 -17.88
CA ASP A 103 15.37 -5.88 -19.02
C ASP A 103 14.59 -6.92 -19.84
N GLU A 104 13.49 -6.51 -20.50
CA GLU A 104 12.57 -7.40 -21.22
C GLU A 104 13.23 -8.19 -22.37
N ASP A 105 14.40 -7.79 -22.86
CA ASP A 105 15.19 -8.58 -23.81
C ASP A 105 15.88 -9.80 -23.17
N ALA A 106 16.04 -9.83 -21.84
CA ALA A 106 16.46 -11.01 -21.09
C ALA A 106 15.41 -12.13 -21.19
N LEU A 107 14.12 -11.83 -21.38
CA LEU A 107 13.08 -12.83 -21.62
C LEU A 107 13.25 -13.54 -22.98
N VAL A 108 13.78 -12.84 -23.98
CA VAL A 108 14.13 -13.44 -25.29
C VAL A 108 15.40 -14.29 -25.20
N ALA A 109 16.36 -13.89 -24.35
CA ALA A 109 17.54 -14.69 -24.04
C ALA A 109 17.21 -15.92 -23.16
N VAL A 110 16.28 -15.80 -22.22
CA VAL A 110 15.73 -16.89 -21.38
C VAL A 110 14.91 -17.87 -22.22
N LYS A 111 14.16 -17.40 -23.22
CA LYS A 111 13.54 -18.26 -24.25
C LYS A 111 14.56 -19.06 -25.08
N LYS A 112 15.85 -18.66 -25.07
CA LYS A 112 16.97 -19.37 -25.72
C LYS A 112 17.82 -20.23 -24.76
N PHE A 113 17.51 -20.28 -23.45
CA PHE A 113 18.12 -21.26 -22.54
C PHE A 113 17.70 -22.69 -22.92
N PRO A 114 18.49 -23.74 -22.61
CA PRO A 114 18.13 -25.10 -22.96
C PRO A 114 16.79 -25.48 -22.32
N PRO A 115 16.03 -26.43 -22.91
CA PRO A 115 14.63 -26.76 -22.58
C PRO A 115 14.47 -27.51 -21.23
N GLY A 116 15.11 -27.03 -20.17
CA GLY A 116 15.18 -27.68 -18.87
C GLY A 116 14.05 -27.27 -17.94
N LEU A 117 13.80 -25.97 -17.72
CA LEU A 117 12.90 -25.51 -16.66
C LEU A 117 11.43 -25.85 -16.96
N SER A 118 10.96 -25.58 -18.19
CA SER A 118 9.61 -25.95 -18.63
C SER A 118 9.38 -27.47 -18.66
N ARG A 119 10.44 -28.25 -18.94
CA ARG A 119 10.41 -29.71 -18.90
C ARG A 119 10.42 -30.25 -17.47
N VAL A 120 11.09 -29.56 -16.54
CA VAL A 120 11.04 -29.87 -15.09
C VAL A 120 9.65 -29.57 -14.55
N TYR A 121 9.09 -28.38 -14.81
CA TYR A 121 7.72 -28.05 -14.42
C TYR A 121 6.69 -28.99 -15.07
N GLY A 122 6.87 -29.34 -16.34
CA GLY A 122 6.04 -30.33 -17.03
C GLY A 122 6.07 -31.70 -16.34
N ARG A 123 7.27 -32.20 -16.00
CA ARG A 123 7.40 -33.47 -15.24
C ARG A 123 6.73 -33.41 -13.87
N ILE A 124 6.85 -32.29 -13.15
CA ILE A 124 6.20 -32.12 -11.84
C ILE A 124 4.68 -32.15 -12.02
N MET A 125 4.16 -31.45 -13.03
CA MET A 125 2.73 -31.49 -13.34
C MET A 125 2.26 -32.88 -13.79
N ASP A 126 3.06 -33.62 -14.56
CA ASP A 126 2.77 -35.01 -14.92
C ASP A 126 2.75 -35.93 -13.69
N MET A 127 3.63 -35.71 -12.71
CA MET A 127 3.61 -36.42 -11.42
C MET A 127 2.36 -36.08 -10.60
N ILE A 128 1.95 -34.81 -10.58
CA ILE A 128 0.71 -34.38 -9.92
C ILE A 128 -0.52 -34.98 -10.62
N ASP A 129 -0.56 -34.97 -11.95
CA ASP A 129 -1.66 -35.54 -12.75
C ASP A 129 -1.72 -37.07 -12.63
N GLY A 130 -0.57 -37.75 -12.49
CA GLY A 130 -0.47 -39.21 -12.46
C GLY A 130 -0.87 -39.87 -11.14
N GLY A 131 -0.95 -39.11 -10.04
CA GLY A 131 -1.09 -39.65 -8.69
C GLY A 131 0.19 -40.37 -8.26
N GLY A 132 0.78 -39.98 -7.13
CA GLY A 132 2.03 -40.56 -6.65
C GLY A 132 2.01 -42.10 -6.56
N VAL A 133 3.18 -42.72 -6.63
CA VAL A 133 3.36 -44.17 -6.42
C VAL A 133 3.18 -44.48 -4.93
N GLY A 134 1.95 -44.45 -4.43
CA GLY A 134 1.64 -44.71 -3.03
C GLY A 134 0.21 -44.31 -2.66
N ASP A 135 -0.59 -45.33 -2.34
CA ASP A 135 -1.95 -45.34 -1.76
C ASP A 135 -3.04 -44.46 -2.42
N PRO A 136 -4.07 -45.06 -3.06
CA PRO A 136 -5.21 -44.35 -3.67
C PRO A 136 -6.20 -43.82 -2.62
N GLN A 137 -5.75 -42.94 -1.72
CA GLN A 137 -6.69 -42.09 -0.99
C GLN A 137 -7.24 -41.00 -1.94
N VAL A 138 -8.57 -40.96 -2.00
CA VAL A 138 -9.37 -40.21 -2.98
C VAL A 138 -9.13 -38.70 -2.84
N GLY A 139 -8.51 -38.05 -3.84
CA GLY A 139 -8.49 -36.59 -3.98
C GLY A 139 -7.12 -35.88 -4.09
N TYR A 140 -6.00 -36.57 -3.85
CA TYR A 140 -4.66 -35.95 -3.78
C TYR A 140 -4.27 -35.08 -5.01
N PRO A 141 -4.37 -35.56 -6.26
CA PRO A 141 -4.10 -34.73 -7.44
C PRO A 141 -4.94 -33.45 -7.50
N GLN A 142 -6.19 -33.52 -7.05
CA GLN A 142 -7.10 -32.37 -7.04
C GLN A 142 -6.72 -31.37 -5.94
N TYR A 143 -6.25 -31.84 -4.78
CA TYR A 143 -5.75 -30.97 -3.71
C TYR A 143 -4.51 -30.18 -4.16
N CYS A 144 -3.54 -30.81 -4.83
CA CYS A 144 -2.40 -30.10 -5.41
C CYS A 144 -2.84 -29.03 -6.42
N LYS A 145 -3.81 -29.36 -7.30
CA LYS A 145 -4.35 -28.40 -8.26
C LYS A 145 -5.06 -27.22 -7.57
N ASN A 146 -5.85 -27.49 -6.54
CA ASN A 146 -6.51 -26.46 -5.75
C ASN A 146 -5.50 -25.56 -5.04
N VAL A 147 -4.43 -26.13 -4.49
CA VAL A 147 -3.33 -25.39 -3.83
C VAL A 147 -2.61 -24.48 -4.83
N LEU A 148 -2.23 -25.00 -6.00
CA LEU A 148 -1.60 -24.21 -7.04
C LEU A 148 -2.52 -23.09 -7.52
N ALA A 149 -3.80 -23.38 -7.75
CA ALA A 149 -4.79 -22.37 -8.14
C ALA A 149 -4.99 -21.29 -7.05
N ALA A 150 -5.08 -21.68 -5.78
CA ALA A 150 -5.20 -20.72 -4.68
C ALA A 150 -3.94 -19.85 -4.57
N ALA A 151 -2.75 -20.43 -4.67
CA ALA A 151 -1.48 -19.72 -4.59
C ALA A 151 -1.25 -18.75 -5.77
N THR A 152 -1.73 -19.07 -6.98
CA THR A 152 -1.58 -18.18 -8.14
C THR A 152 -2.59 -17.02 -8.13
N LEU A 153 -3.81 -17.26 -7.66
CA LEU A 153 -4.89 -16.28 -7.60
C LEU A 153 -4.85 -15.38 -6.35
N ALA A 154 -4.18 -15.81 -5.28
CA ALA A 154 -4.10 -15.05 -4.05
C ALA A 154 -3.44 -13.67 -4.27
N LEU A 155 -4.00 -12.66 -3.60
CA LEU A 155 -3.57 -11.26 -3.67
C LEU A 155 -2.34 -10.98 -2.78
N ARG A 156 -1.93 -11.95 -1.98
CA ARG A 156 -0.69 -11.98 -1.20
C ARG A 156 -0.29 -13.43 -0.90
N PRO A 157 0.96 -13.69 -0.47
CA PRO A 157 1.34 -14.99 0.08
C PRO A 157 0.40 -15.45 1.19
N LEU A 158 0.07 -16.74 1.21
CA LEU A 158 -0.90 -17.35 2.12
C LEU A 158 -0.18 -18.09 3.23
N THR A 159 -0.66 -18.01 4.46
CA THR A 159 -0.23 -18.94 5.51
C THR A 159 -0.82 -20.33 5.26
N LEU A 160 -0.22 -21.39 5.81
CA LEU A 160 -0.74 -22.76 5.67
C LEU A 160 -2.22 -22.90 6.11
N PRO A 161 -2.67 -22.31 7.24
CA PRO A 161 -4.09 -22.33 7.61
C PRO A 161 -5.00 -21.66 6.58
N GLU A 162 -4.59 -20.50 6.05
CA GLU A 162 -5.37 -19.77 5.04
C GLU A 162 -5.43 -20.55 3.73
N LEU A 163 -4.31 -21.13 3.31
CA LEU A 163 -4.26 -21.97 2.12
C LEU A 163 -5.20 -23.17 2.27
N GLY A 164 -5.24 -23.80 3.45
CA GLY A 164 -6.17 -24.89 3.74
C GLY A 164 -7.62 -24.49 3.49
N VAL A 165 -8.03 -23.30 3.95
CA VAL A 165 -9.38 -22.76 3.70
C VAL A 165 -9.62 -22.48 2.21
N LEU A 166 -8.71 -21.78 1.55
CA LEU A 166 -8.92 -21.34 0.17
C LEU A 166 -8.85 -22.50 -0.84
N ALA A 167 -8.04 -23.52 -0.57
CA ALA A 167 -7.89 -24.71 -1.40
C ALA A 167 -8.82 -25.87 -1.01
N ASP A 168 -9.64 -25.68 0.04
CA ASP A 168 -10.61 -26.67 0.54
C ASP A 168 -9.92 -28.00 0.94
N LEU A 169 -8.88 -27.86 1.76
CA LEU A 169 -8.06 -28.99 2.23
C LEU A 169 -8.52 -29.48 3.61
N PRO A 170 -8.35 -30.78 3.90
CA PRO A 170 -8.47 -31.28 5.26
C PRO A 170 -7.46 -30.59 6.20
N PRO A 171 -7.81 -30.34 7.49
CA PRO A 171 -7.00 -29.50 8.40
C PRO A 171 -5.54 -29.94 8.58
N ASP A 172 -5.26 -31.24 8.50
CA ASP A 172 -3.94 -31.81 8.81
C ASP A 172 -3.03 -31.96 7.58
N MET A 173 -3.56 -31.67 6.39
CA MET A 173 -2.88 -31.90 5.11
C MET A 173 -2.21 -30.69 4.42
N PRO A 174 -2.43 -29.40 4.78
CA PRO A 174 -1.93 -28.29 3.95
C PRO A 174 -0.43 -28.32 3.71
N ARG A 175 0.37 -28.68 4.73
CA ARG A 175 1.83 -28.77 4.59
C ARG A 175 2.24 -29.86 3.60
N THR A 176 1.73 -31.07 3.78
CA THR A 176 2.05 -32.22 2.94
C THR A 176 1.72 -31.94 1.48
N ILE A 177 0.53 -31.38 1.20
CA ILE A 177 0.11 -31.05 -0.17
C ILE A 177 1.00 -29.96 -0.79
N VAL A 178 1.44 -28.96 -0.01
CA VAL A 178 2.36 -27.92 -0.49
C VAL A 178 3.74 -28.51 -0.81
N GLU A 179 4.25 -29.42 0.03
CA GLU A 179 5.50 -30.13 -0.22
C GLU A 179 5.40 -31.00 -1.48
N ASP A 180 4.25 -31.62 -1.74
CA ASP A 180 3.96 -32.42 -2.93
C ASP A 180 3.79 -31.57 -4.20
N CYS A 181 3.41 -30.29 -4.08
CA CYS A 181 3.45 -29.33 -5.18
C CYS A 181 4.90 -29.02 -5.64
N GLY A 182 5.91 -29.52 -4.93
CA GLY A 182 7.30 -29.51 -5.37
C GLY A 182 7.85 -28.13 -5.67
N SER A 183 8.66 -28.01 -6.73
CA SER A 183 9.39 -26.78 -7.09
C SER A 183 8.53 -25.58 -7.53
N PHE A 184 7.21 -25.65 -7.39
CA PHE A 184 6.33 -24.49 -7.57
C PHE A 184 6.21 -23.65 -6.29
N LEU A 185 6.18 -24.30 -5.12
CA LEU A 185 5.88 -23.66 -3.84
C LEU A 185 6.98 -23.92 -2.81
N THR A 186 7.15 -22.99 -1.88
CA THR A 186 8.03 -23.15 -0.73
C THR A 186 7.38 -22.58 0.52
N ILE A 187 7.69 -23.17 1.67
CA ILE A 187 7.18 -22.74 2.98
C ILE A 187 8.31 -22.03 3.73
N LYS A 188 8.06 -20.79 4.12
CA LYS A 188 8.92 -20.03 5.04
C LYS A 188 8.07 -19.45 6.14
N GLU A 189 8.39 -19.77 7.41
CA GLU A 189 7.69 -19.26 8.58
C GLU A 189 6.15 -19.44 8.47
N GLU A 190 5.70 -20.67 8.18
CA GLU A 190 4.30 -21.04 7.92
C GLU A 190 3.62 -20.34 6.73
N THR A 191 4.34 -19.53 5.96
CA THR A 191 3.84 -18.81 4.79
C THR A 191 4.30 -19.48 3.51
N VAL A 192 3.36 -19.69 2.60
CA VAL A 192 3.53 -20.34 1.31
C VAL A 192 3.83 -19.28 0.25
N TYR A 193 4.94 -19.46 -0.45
CA TYR A 193 5.41 -18.59 -1.52
C TYR A 193 5.53 -19.39 -2.82
N LEU A 194 5.21 -18.73 -3.94
CA LEU A 194 5.69 -19.18 -5.24
C LEU A 194 7.21 -18.99 -5.27
N ILE A 195 7.95 -20.04 -5.64
CA ILE A 195 9.42 -20.02 -5.59
C ILE A 195 10.01 -18.92 -6.47
N HIS A 196 9.38 -18.63 -7.61
CA HIS A 196 9.79 -17.57 -8.52
C HIS A 196 8.62 -17.13 -9.42
N GLN A 197 8.64 -15.89 -9.92
CA GLN A 197 7.61 -15.38 -10.84
C GLN A 197 7.46 -16.26 -12.10
N SER A 198 8.56 -16.84 -12.59
CA SER A 198 8.54 -17.78 -13.73
C SER A 198 7.70 -19.03 -13.49
N ALA A 199 7.52 -19.45 -12.24
CA ALA A 199 6.66 -20.58 -11.89
C ALA A 199 5.19 -20.21 -12.12
N LYS A 200 4.79 -18.99 -11.71
CA LYS A 200 3.47 -18.44 -11.99
C LYS A 200 3.24 -18.28 -13.49
N ASP A 201 4.17 -17.65 -14.20
CA ASP A 201 4.06 -17.43 -15.64
C ASP A 201 3.93 -18.76 -16.42
N TYR A 202 4.63 -19.81 -15.98
CA TYR A 202 4.51 -21.15 -16.55
C TYR A 202 3.13 -21.76 -16.32
N LEU A 203 2.60 -21.69 -15.09
CA LEU A 203 1.27 -22.20 -14.75
C LEU A 203 0.18 -21.44 -15.53
N ASP A 204 0.27 -20.12 -15.55
CA ASP A 204 -0.68 -19.23 -16.23
C ASP A 204 -0.68 -19.49 -17.75
N GLY A 205 0.50 -19.68 -18.35
CA GLY A 205 0.65 -19.89 -19.80
C GLY A 205 0.30 -21.30 -20.30
N ASN A 206 0.48 -22.33 -19.47
CA ASN A 206 0.40 -23.73 -19.94
C ASN A 206 -0.63 -24.60 -19.21
N TYR A 207 -1.04 -24.23 -17.99
CA TYR A 207 -1.85 -25.09 -17.12
C TYR A 207 -3.11 -24.42 -16.55
N THR A 208 -3.41 -23.16 -16.88
CA THR A 208 -4.64 -22.48 -16.45
C THR A 208 -5.91 -23.29 -16.72
N SER A 209 -6.06 -23.85 -17.92
CA SER A 209 -7.23 -24.67 -18.30
C SER A 209 -7.32 -26.00 -17.53
N LYS A 210 -6.20 -26.51 -17.01
CA LYS A 210 -6.16 -27.73 -16.19
C LYS A 210 -6.38 -27.45 -14.71
N LEU A 211 -5.84 -26.34 -14.20
CA LEU A 211 -6.02 -25.91 -12.81
C LEU A 211 -7.42 -25.33 -12.58
N GLN A 212 -7.95 -24.63 -13.57
CA GLN A 212 -9.22 -23.92 -13.53
C GLN A 212 -10.00 -24.21 -14.83
N PRO A 213 -10.60 -25.41 -14.97
CA PRO A 213 -11.30 -25.81 -16.18
C PRO A 213 -12.46 -24.90 -16.57
N ALA A 214 -13.09 -24.28 -15.58
CA ALA A 214 -14.16 -23.28 -15.76
C ALA A 214 -13.65 -21.83 -15.85
N GLY A 215 -12.33 -21.65 -15.98
CA GLY A 215 -11.64 -20.37 -16.14
C GLY A 215 -11.24 -19.69 -14.83
N VAL A 216 -10.36 -18.69 -14.94
CA VAL A 216 -9.83 -17.88 -13.83
C VAL A 216 -10.95 -17.24 -13.00
N ALA A 217 -12.00 -16.76 -13.67
CA ALA A 217 -13.19 -16.21 -13.01
C ALA A 217 -13.84 -17.22 -12.05
N GLN A 218 -13.93 -18.51 -12.42
CA GLN A 218 -14.45 -19.52 -11.50
C GLN A 218 -13.55 -19.68 -10.27
N GLY A 219 -12.23 -19.65 -10.44
CA GLY A 219 -11.29 -19.73 -9.31
C GLY A 219 -11.47 -18.59 -8.31
N HIS A 220 -11.65 -17.35 -8.78
CA HIS A 220 -11.96 -16.21 -7.91
C HIS A 220 -13.33 -16.37 -7.22
N ALA A 221 -14.35 -16.83 -7.94
CA ALA A 221 -15.67 -17.10 -7.35
C ALA A 221 -15.59 -18.17 -6.24
N ASP A 222 -14.84 -19.25 -6.46
CA ASP A 222 -14.65 -20.32 -5.48
C ASP A 222 -13.89 -19.84 -4.24
N ILE A 223 -12.82 -19.06 -4.41
CA ILE A 223 -12.09 -18.46 -3.28
C ILE A 223 -13.00 -17.53 -2.47
N SER A 224 -13.80 -16.68 -3.12
CA SER A 224 -14.75 -15.80 -2.44
C SER A 224 -15.78 -16.60 -1.64
N ARG A 225 -16.40 -17.62 -2.25
CA ARG A 225 -17.40 -18.47 -1.61
C ARG A 225 -16.84 -19.23 -0.41
N ARG A 226 -15.68 -19.87 -0.56
CA ARG A 226 -14.99 -20.57 0.54
C ARG A 226 -14.61 -19.61 1.66
N SER A 227 -14.20 -18.39 1.32
CA SER A 227 -13.89 -17.34 2.30
C SER A 227 -15.12 -16.98 3.14
N ILE A 228 -16.28 -16.77 2.49
CA ILE A 228 -17.55 -16.49 3.17
C ILE A 228 -17.95 -17.67 4.07
N ASP A 229 -17.91 -18.89 3.55
CA ASP A 229 -18.33 -20.10 4.29
C ASP A 229 -17.43 -20.34 5.53
N ALA A 230 -16.11 -20.18 5.38
CA ALA A 230 -15.17 -20.33 6.48
C ALA A 230 -15.33 -19.23 7.53
N MET A 231 -15.53 -17.98 7.11
CA MET A 231 -15.81 -16.89 8.04
C MET A 231 -17.11 -17.13 8.81
N ALA A 232 -18.19 -17.55 8.14
CA ALA A 232 -19.45 -17.88 8.80
C ALA A 232 -19.30 -19.03 9.80
N SER A 233 -18.43 -20.00 9.53
CA SER A 233 -18.17 -21.12 10.44
C SER A 233 -17.30 -20.78 11.66
N ILE A 234 -16.42 -19.78 11.55
CA ILE A 234 -15.38 -19.49 12.55
C ILE A 234 -15.68 -18.23 13.36
N LEU A 235 -16.25 -17.20 12.74
CA LEU A 235 -16.54 -15.93 13.39
C LEU A 235 -17.65 -16.12 14.44
N ARG A 236 -17.30 -15.87 15.70
CA ARG A 236 -18.22 -15.81 16.84
C ARG A 236 -18.10 -14.46 17.54
N HIS A 237 -19.16 -14.06 18.24
CA HIS A 237 -19.11 -12.90 19.12
C HIS A 237 -18.01 -13.06 20.16
N ASN A 238 -17.16 -12.05 20.32
CA ASN A 238 -16.03 -12.06 21.24
C ASN A 238 -15.08 -13.24 20.98
N ILE A 239 -14.55 -13.34 19.75
CA ILE A 239 -13.80 -14.51 19.28
C ILE A 239 -12.53 -14.79 20.09
N TYR A 240 -11.93 -13.75 20.67
CA TYR A 240 -10.73 -13.82 21.51
C TYR A 240 -11.02 -13.79 23.01
N ASP A 241 -12.30 -13.87 23.42
CA ASP A 241 -12.73 -13.87 24.82
C ASP A 241 -12.15 -12.68 25.63
N LEU A 242 -12.23 -11.48 25.04
CA LEU A 242 -11.71 -10.22 25.56
C LEU A 242 -12.68 -9.56 26.57
N ASP A 243 -12.11 -8.73 27.45
CA ASP A 243 -12.89 -7.79 28.27
C ASP A 243 -13.50 -6.66 27.42
N PHE A 244 -14.70 -6.19 27.77
CA PHE A 244 -15.42 -5.18 26.98
C PHE A 244 -14.69 -3.85 26.79
N GLY A 245 -13.77 -3.51 27.72
CA GLY A 245 -12.93 -2.31 27.67
C GLY A 245 -11.56 -2.51 27.04
N PHE A 246 -11.27 -3.70 26.50
CA PHE A 246 -9.97 -4.05 25.96
C PHE A 246 -9.58 -3.15 24.78
N ILE A 247 -8.31 -2.71 24.76
CA ILE A 247 -7.77 -1.82 23.72
C ILE A 247 -6.78 -2.61 22.84
N SER A 248 -7.01 -2.61 21.53
CA SER A 248 -6.28 -3.41 20.53
C SER A 248 -4.78 -3.14 20.47
N LYS A 249 -4.32 -1.93 20.83
CA LYS A 249 -2.89 -1.56 20.81
C LYS A 249 -2.01 -2.43 21.71
N ASP A 250 -2.60 -3.07 22.72
CA ASP A 250 -1.90 -3.89 23.71
C ASP A 250 -1.94 -5.39 23.37
N MET A 251 -2.37 -5.74 22.14
CA MET A 251 -2.73 -7.09 21.77
C MET A 251 -1.64 -7.80 20.96
N SER A 252 -1.26 -9.00 21.41
CA SER A 252 -0.63 -10.02 20.58
C SER A 252 -1.66 -11.12 20.27
N PRO A 253 -1.70 -11.69 19.06
CA PRO A 253 -2.57 -12.83 18.78
C PRO A 253 -2.37 -13.95 19.82
N PRO A 254 -3.45 -14.62 20.26
CA PRO A 254 -3.32 -15.73 21.20
C PRO A 254 -2.52 -16.87 20.56
N ARG A 255 -1.89 -17.70 21.41
CA ARG A 255 -1.03 -18.81 20.94
C ARG A 255 -1.76 -19.76 19.99
N LEU A 256 -3.04 -19.99 20.24
CA LEU A 256 -3.95 -20.62 19.29
C LEU A 256 -4.84 -19.51 18.74
N ASP A 257 -4.48 -19.00 17.58
CA ASP A 257 -5.21 -17.91 16.93
C ASP A 257 -6.41 -18.47 16.15
N PRO A 258 -7.66 -18.29 16.63
CA PRO A 258 -8.84 -18.77 15.92
C PRO A 258 -9.09 -18.01 14.61
N LEU A 259 -8.53 -16.81 14.43
CA LEU A 259 -8.60 -16.07 13.17
C LEU A 259 -7.57 -16.54 12.14
N ALA A 260 -6.52 -17.28 12.54
CA ALA A 260 -5.42 -17.66 11.65
C ALA A 260 -5.88 -18.25 10.30
N PRO A 261 -6.90 -19.14 10.24
CA PRO A 261 -7.37 -19.70 8.96
C PRO A 261 -8.11 -18.69 8.07
N ILE A 262 -8.67 -17.62 8.64
CA ILE A 262 -9.58 -16.70 7.94
C ILE A 262 -9.04 -15.26 7.83
N ARG A 263 -7.81 -14.95 8.26
CA ARG A 263 -7.28 -13.58 8.16
C ARG A 263 -7.26 -13.08 6.72
N TYR A 264 -6.89 -13.93 5.76
CA TYR A 264 -6.99 -13.63 4.33
C TYR A 264 -8.44 -13.39 3.93
N SER A 265 -9.33 -14.32 4.28
CA SER A 265 -10.75 -14.28 3.97
C SER A 265 -11.40 -13.00 4.47
N CYS A 266 -11.10 -12.54 5.69
CA CYS A 266 -11.64 -11.30 6.26
C CYS A 266 -11.34 -10.07 5.40
N VAL A 267 -10.18 -10.04 4.73
CA VAL A 267 -9.70 -8.87 3.99
C VAL A 267 -10.09 -8.93 2.51
N PHE A 268 -9.96 -10.09 1.86
CA PHE A 268 -9.89 -10.18 0.39
C PHE A 268 -11.08 -10.86 -0.28
N TRP A 269 -12.04 -11.41 0.46
CA TRP A 269 -13.19 -12.12 -0.14
C TRP A 269 -13.94 -11.26 -1.19
N ALA A 270 -14.16 -9.99 -0.87
CA ALA A 270 -14.82 -9.04 -1.77
C ALA A 270 -13.96 -8.66 -2.98
N ASP A 271 -12.63 -8.65 -2.85
CA ASP A 271 -11.72 -8.43 -3.98
C ASP A 271 -11.82 -9.56 -5.01
N HIS A 272 -11.90 -10.81 -4.54
CA HIS A 272 -12.15 -11.96 -5.40
C HIS A 272 -13.53 -11.89 -6.04
N LEU A 273 -14.57 -11.54 -5.29
CA LEU A 273 -15.92 -11.38 -5.85
C LEU A 273 -15.94 -10.31 -6.96
N CYS A 274 -15.37 -9.12 -6.69
CA CYS A 274 -15.35 -8.01 -7.65
C CYS A 274 -14.33 -8.15 -8.78
N SER A 275 -13.49 -9.20 -8.78
CA SER A 275 -12.65 -9.53 -9.94
C SER A 275 -13.42 -10.19 -11.08
N LEU A 276 -14.65 -10.63 -10.81
CA LEU A 276 -15.59 -11.14 -11.81
C LEU A 276 -16.14 -9.97 -12.64
N ASN A 277 -16.40 -10.22 -13.93
CA ASN A 277 -17.00 -9.21 -14.79
C ASN A 277 -18.42 -8.85 -14.29
N SER A 278 -18.85 -7.59 -14.44
CA SER A 278 -20.18 -7.13 -14.02
C SER A 278 -21.32 -7.89 -14.68
N ASP A 279 -21.06 -8.51 -15.84
CA ASP A 279 -22.04 -9.27 -16.62
C ASP A 279 -22.03 -10.78 -16.30
N ASP A 280 -21.15 -11.24 -15.39
CA ASP A 280 -21.06 -12.65 -15.02
C ASP A 280 -22.26 -13.05 -14.14
N SER A 281 -23.08 -13.99 -14.60
CA SER A 281 -24.28 -14.43 -13.88
C SER A 281 -23.98 -14.97 -12.48
N ARG A 282 -22.77 -15.49 -12.23
CA ARG A 282 -22.34 -15.94 -10.90
C ARG A 282 -22.13 -14.75 -9.97
N PHE A 283 -21.46 -13.71 -10.46
CA PHE A 283 -21.27 -12.47 -9.72
C PHE A 283 -22.61 -11.80 -9.39
N LEU A 284 -23.48 -11.71 -10.39
CA LEU A 284 -24.82 -11.15 -10.23
C LEU A 284 -25.67 -11.93 -9.23
N GLY A 285 -25.65 -13.27 -9.30
CA GLY A 285 -26.40 -14.13 -8.38
C GLY A 285 -25.99 -13.95 -6.91
N GLU A 286 -24.70 -13.71 -6.65
CA GLU A 286 -24.18 -13.46 -5.29
C GLU A 286 -24.59 -12.09 -4.73
N LEU A 287 -24.90 -11.11 -5.60
CA LEU A 287 -25.33 -9.75 -5.23
C LEU A 287 -26.86 -9.58 -5.16
N THR A 288 -27.58 -10.66 -4.91
CA THR A 288 -29.04 -10.65 -4.69
C THR A 288 -29.38 -10.79 -3.21
N ASP A 289 -30.65 -10.55 -2.86
CA ASP A 289 -31.15 -10.75 -1.48
C ASP A 289 -31.19 -12.24 -1.06
N ASP A 290 -31.09 -13.17 -2.01
CA ASP A 290 -30.93 -14.61 -1.76
C ASP A 290 -29.46 -15.08 -1.87
N GLY A 291 -28.55 -14.17 -2.22
CA GLY A 291 -27.13 -14.43 -2.43
C GLY A 291 -26.35 -14.61 -1.13
N LYS A 292 -25.17 -15.26 -1.19
CA LYS A 292 -24.35 -15.51 0.01
C LYS A 292 -23.83 -14.22 0.63
N VAL A 293 -23.61 -13.18 -0.17
CA VAL A 293 -23.12 -11.88 0.31
C VAL A 293 -24.12 -11.27 1.29
N PHE A 294 -25.40 -11.23 0.91
CA PHE A 294 -26.45 -10.72 1.79
C PHE A 294 -26.59 -11.59 3.03
N GLY A 295 -26.66 -12.92 2.88
CA GLY A 295 -26.74 -13.85 4.01
C GLY A 295 -25.60 -13.66 5.02
N PHE A 296 -24.36 -13.55 4.53
CA PHE A 296 -23.18 -13.33 5.36
C PHE A 296 -23.23 -11.98 6.09
N LEU A 297 -23.46 -10.88 5.38
CA LEU A 297 -23.53 -9.54 5.99
C LEU A 297 -24.74 -9.39 6.91
N LYS A 298 -25.81 -10.13 6.67
CA LYS A 298 -27.00 -10.14 7.52
C LYS A 298 -26.76 -10.83 8.86
N GLU A 299 -25.91 -11.84 8.93
CA GLU A 299 -25.70 -12.64 10.14
C GLU A 299 -24.37 -12.38 10.85
N TYR A 300 -23.32 -12.01 10.13
CA TYR A 300 -21.94 -11.97 10.64
C TYR A 300 -21.28 -10.60 10.57
N PHE A 301 -21.96 -9.53 10.14
CA PHE A 301 -21.34 -8.22 9.94
C PHE A 301 -20.58 -7.70 11.17
N LEU A 302 -21.18 -7.66 12.37
CA LEU A 302 -20.46 -7.17 13.56
C LEU A 302 -19.27 -8.07 13.93
N ARG A 303 -19.40 -9.39 13.78
CA ARG A 303 -18.33 -10.37 14.06
C ARG A 303 -17.20 -10.24 13.05
N TRP A 304 -17.53 -9.91 11.80
CA TRP A 304 -16.56 -9.60 10.77
C TRP A 304 -15.83 -8.29 11.05
N LEU A 305 -16.53 -7.24 11.50
CA LEU A 305 -15.88 -5.99 11.94
C LEU A 305 -14.98 -6.20 13.17
N GLU A 306 -15.40 -7.04 14.12
CA GLU A 306 -14.58 -7.46 15.25
C GLU A 306 -13.29 -8.13 14.75
N GLY A 307 -13.41 -9.16 13.89
CA GLY A 307 -12.28 -9.87 13.30
C GLY A 307 -11.33 -8.93 12.53
N LEU A 308 -11.88 -8.03 11.71
CA LEU A 308 -11.13 -7.00 11.00
C LEU A 308 -10.39 -6.04 11.92
N SER A 309 -11.00 -5.66 13.04
CA SER A 309 -10.38 -4.81 14.05
C SER A 309 -9.22 -5.54 14.74
N LEU A 310 -9.42 -6.80 15.14
CA LEU A 310 -8.40 -7.64 15.78
C LEU A 310 -7.17 -7.86 14.90
N ILE A 311 -7.34 -7.92 13.57
CA ILE A 311 -6.21 -8.04 12.62
C ILE A 311 -5.67 -6.67 12.13
N GLY A 312 -6.22 -5.55 12.61
CA GLY A 312 -5.79 -4.20 12.23
C GLY A 312 -6.12 -3.80 10.79
N ARG A 313 -7.21 -4.33 10.22
CA ARG A 313 -7.60 -4.15 8.80
C ARG A 313 -9.04 -3.64 8.62
N LEU A 314 -9.63 -2.93 9.59
CA LEU A 314 -10.99 -2.40 9.47
C LEU A 314 -11.19 -1.51 8.22
N SER A 315 -10.16 -0.76 7.82
CA SER A 315 -10.17 0.02 6.56
C SER A 315 -10.42 -0.83 5.32
N SER A 316 -9.84 -2.04 5.29
CA SER A 316 -10.03 -2.97 4.19
C SER A 316 -11.48 -3.42 4.11
N GLY A 317 -12.13 -3.70 5.25
CA GLY A 317 -13.56 -4.03 5.29
C GLY A 317 -14.45 -2.92 4.74
N LEU A 318 -14.16 -1.65 5.06
CA LEU A 318 -14.89 -0.52 4.48
C LEU A 318 -14.71 -0.44 2.96
N LEU A 319 -13.49 -0.69 2.46
CA LEU A 319 -13.25 -0.76 1.02
C LEU A 319 -14.01 -1.93 0.38
N SER A 320 -14.06 -3.10 1.03
CA SER A 320 -14.86 -4.25 0.59
C SER A 320 -16.35 -3.90 0.47
N ILE A 321 -16.94 -3.26 1.50
CA ILE A 321 -18.33 -2.81 1.48
C ILE A 321 -18.57 -1.86 0.30
N ARG A 322 -17.68 -0.90 0.06
CA ARG A 322 -17.82 0.04 -1.06
C ARG A 322 -17.69 -0.60 -2.43
N LYS A 323 -16.78 -1.56 -2.60
CA LYS A 323 -16.63 -2.30 -3.85
C LYS A 323 -17.92 -3.05 -4.18
N ILE A 324 -18.47 -3.74 -3.20
CA ILE A 324 -19.74 -4.46 -3.34
C ILE A 324 -20.90 -3.49 -3.57
N LEU A 325 -20.97 -2.39 -2.82
CA LEU A 325 -21.98 -1.36 -2.99
C LEU A 325 -21.97 -0.77 -4.40
N HIS A 326 -20.78 -0.41 -4.92
CA HIS A 326 -20.64 0.10 -6.27
C HIS A 326 -21.09 -0.91 -7.34
N ALA A 327 -20.73 -2.18 -7.14
CA ALA A 327 -21.17 -3.27 -8.01
C ALA A 327 -22.69 -3.49 -7.97
N ALA A 328 -23.29 -3.48 -6.78
CA ALA A 328 -24.72 -3.66 -6.59
C ALA A 328 -25.53 -2.48 -7.15
N GLN A 329 -25.04 -1.25 -7.01
CA GLN A 329 -25.67 -0.04 -7.58
C GLN A 329 -25.68 -0.01 -9.11
N SER A 330 -24.80 -0.78 -9.74
CA SER A 330 -24.74 -0.88 -11.20
C SER A 330 -25.80 -1.84 -11.76
N GLN A 331 -26.56 -2.52 -10.90
CA GLN A 331 -27.60 -3.48 -11.29
C GLN A 331 -28.96 -2.79 -11.54
N PRO A 332 -29.78 -3.34 -12.46
CA PRO A 332 -31.07 -2.76 -12.80
C PRO A 332 -32.09 -2.82 -11.66
N ASP A 333 -31.98 -3.78 -10.73
CA ASP A 333 -32.81 -3.85 -9.52
C ASP A 333 -32.26 -2.94 -8.42
N PHE A 334 -32.64 -1.66 -8.50
CA PHE A 334 -32.18 -0.58 -7.62
C PHE A 334 -32.68 -0.65 -6.16
N ASN A 335 -33.60 -1.58 -5.83
CA ASN A 335 -34.29 -1.64 -4.53
C ASN A 335 -34.15 -3.02 -3.87
N SER A 336 -32.91 -3.46 -3.62
CA SER A 336 -32.63 -4.69 -2.86
C SER A 336 -32.39 -4.39 -1.38
N HIS A 337 -32.78 -5.31 -0.49
CA HIS A 337 -32.45 -5.23 0.93
C HIS A 337 -30.93 -5.25 1.16
N LEU A 338 -30.19 -5.89 0.27
CA LEU A 338 -28.73 -5.83 0.25
C LEU A 338 -28.21 -4.41 0.06
N LEU A 339 -28.79 -3.63 -0.86
CA LEU A 339 -28.36 -2.26 -1.09
C LEU A 339 -28.59 -1.38 0.14
N GLU A 340 -29.77 -1.50 0.76
CA GLU A 340 -30.09 -0.79 2.02
C GLU A 340 -29.10 -1.15 3.13
N LEU A 341 -28.80 -2.45 3.29
CA LEU A 341 -27.84 -2.96 4.26
C LEU A 341 -26.43 -2.42 3.99
N LEU A 342 -25.96 -2.42 2.74
CA LEU A 342 -24.62 -1.96 2.37
C LEU A 342 -24.46 -0.45 2.57
N VAL A 343 -25.47 0.35 2.22
CA VAL A 343 -25.46 1.81 2.45
C VAL A 343 -25.42 2.12 3.94
N ASP A 344 -26.19 1.40 4.75
CA ASP A 344 -26.19 1.58 6.21
C ASP A 344 -24.89 1.07 6.84
N ALA A 345 -24.35 -0.06 6.38
CA ALA A 345 -23.08 -0.63 6.79
C ALA A 345 -21.90 0.30 6.51
N GLU A 346 -21.86 0.95 5.33
CA GLU A 346 -20.83 1.94 5.00
C GLU A 346 -20.86 3.10 6.01
N LYS A 347 -22.04 3.64 6.30
CA LYS A 347 -22.22 4.73 7.27
C LYS A 347 -21.85 4.29 8.68
N PHE A 348 -22.23 3.08 9.07
CA PHE A 348 -21.94 2.50 10.38
C PHE A 348 -20.44 2.41 10.62
N VAL A 349 -19.70 1.77 9.70
CA VAL A 349 -18.25 1.59 9.81
C VAL A 349 -17.54 2.92 9.76
N PHE A 350 -17.90 3.79 8.80
CA PHE A 350 -17.23 5.08 8.63
C PHE A 350 -17.46 6.01 9.83
N SER A 351 -18.63 5.98 10.45
CA SER A 351 -18.94 6.82 11.63
C SER A 351 -18.28 6.34 12.91
N HIS A 352 -18.15 5.02 13.10
CA HIS A 352 -17.67 4.42 14.36
C HIS A 352 -16.30 3.78 14.25
N ARG A 353 -15.60 4.02 13.14
CA ARG A 353 -14.29 3.44 12.85
C ARG A 353 -13.30 3.56 14.01
N SER A 354 -13.10 4.78 14.52
CA SER A 354 -12.10 5.06 15.57
C SER A 354 -12.27 4.13 16.77
N ILE A 355 -13.51 4.00 17.26
CA ILE A 355 -13.77 3.19 18.45
C ILE A 355 -13.67 1.70 18.14
N ILE A 356 -14.14 1.24 16.97
CA ILE A 356 -14.05 -0.17 16.58
C ILE A 356 -12.59 -0.59 16.42
N GLU A 357 -11.75 0.22 15.75
CA GLU A 357 -10.31 -0.07 15.57
C GLU A 357 -9.54 -0.12 16.90
N ARG A 358 -9.91 0.74 17.85
CA ARG A 358 -9.25 0.81 19.16
C ARG A 358 -9.76 -0.25 20.13
N ALA A 359 -11.03 -0.60 20.07
CA ALA A 359 -11.67 -1.53 21.00
C ALA A 359 -12.69 -2.38 20.22
N PRO A 360 -12.30 -3.57 19.74
CA PRO A 360 -13.12 -4.39 18.83
C PRO A 360 -14.55 -4.65 19.32
N LEU A 361 -14.72 -4.94 20.62
CA LEU A 361 -16.03 -5.23 21.22
C LEU A 361 -16.97 -4.00 21.28
N GLN A 362 -16.44 -2.79 21.06
CA GLN A 362 -17.28 -1.59 20.94
C GLN A 362 -18.05 -1.53 19.62
N ALA A 363 -17.83 -2.47 18.69
CA ALA A 363 -18.77 -2.74 17.60
C ALA A 363 -20.18 -3.07 18.13
N TYR A 364 -20.27 -3.86 19.21
CA TYR A 364 -21.51 -4.25 19.89
C TYR A 364 -21.97 -3.24 20.95
N GLY A 365 -21.02 -2.50 21.52
CA GLY A 365 -21.26 -1.45 22.50
C GLY A 365 -21.53 -0.11 21.82
N SER A 366 -20.58 0.81 21.94
CA SER A 366 -20.72 2.20 21.48
C SER A 366 -21.26 2.33 20.05
N ALA A 367 -20.71 1.58 19.08
CA ALA A 367 -21.09 1.73 17.68
C ALA A 367 -22.55 1.35 17.43
N LEU A 368 -22.98 0.18 17.91
CA LEU A 368 -24.35 -0.29 17.76
C LEU A 368 -25.35 0.58 18.52
N VAL A 369 -25.01 0.97 19.75
CA VAL A 369 -25.90 1.70 20.65
C VAL A 369 -26.15 3.13 20.18
N PHE A 370 -25.11 3.83 19.70
CA PHE A 370 -25.22 5.21 19.23
C PHE A 370 -25.55 5.34 17.74
N SER A 371 -25.78 4.22 17.06
CA SER A 371 -26.32 4.23 15.70
C SER A 371 -27.79 4.68 15.68
N PRO A 372 -28.24 5.36 14.61
CA PRO A 372 -29.62 5.87 14.52
C PRO A 372 -30.67 4.78 14.72
N THR A 373 -31.84 5.11 15.29
CA THR A 373 -32.89 4.11 15.58
C THR A 373 -33.41 3.41 14.34
N LEU A 374 -33.35 4.06 13.17
CA LEU A 374 -33.77 3.48 11.90
C LEU A 374 -32.65 2.80 11.11
N SER A 375 -31.40 2.80 11.61
CA SER A 375 -30.28 2.05 11.01
C SER A 375 -30.62 0.57 10.92
N GLU A 376 -30.42 0.00 9.74
CA GLU A 376 -30.67 -1.42 9.47
C GLU A 376 -29.72 -2.31 10.25
N ILE A 377 -28.44 -1.94 10.33
CA ILE A 377 -27.45 -2.62 11.18
C ILE A 377 -27.91 -2.61 12.63
N ARG A 378 -28.36 -1.44 13.14
CA ARG A 378 -28.83 -1.36 14.52
C ARG A 378 -30.01 -2.27 14.79
N LYS A 379 -31.07 -2.17 13.97
CA LYS A 379 -32.27 -2.99 14.12
C LYS A 379 -31.94 -4.49 14.11
N ARG A 380 -31.07 -4.89 13.18
CA ARG A 380 -30.73 -6.30 12.97
C ARG A 380 -29.90 -6.89 14.10
N TYR A 381 -28.94 -6.13 14.61
CA TYR A 381 -27.98 -6.62 15.61
C TYR A 381 -28.27 -6.18 17.04
N TRP A 382 -29.41 -5.52 17.31
CA TRP A 382 -29.71 -4.96 18.64
C TRP A 382 -29.59 -5.98 19.77
N GLU A 383 -29.97 -7.23 19.56
CA GLU A 383 -29.88 -8.28 20.58
C GLU A 383 -28.44 -8.78 20.84
N GLU A 384 -27.49 -8.47 19.96
CA GLU A 384 -26.05 -8.74 20.16
C GLU A 384 -25.34 -7.60 20.92
N ARG A 385 -26.04 -6.52 21.28
CA ARG A 385 -25.46 -5.44 22.06
C ARG A 385 -24.94 -5.95 23.41
N LEU A 386 -24.03 -5.18 24.02
CA LEU A 386 -23.55 -5.48 25.37
C LEU A 386 -24.75 -5.56 26.33
N SER A 387 -24.92 -6.72 26.97
CA SER A 387 -26.17 -7.11 27.66
C SER A 387 -26.59 -6.18 28.80
N PHE A 388 -25.63 -5.46 29.40
CA PHE A 388 -25.89 -4.47 30.44
C PHE A 388 -26.49 -3.15 29.92
N ILE A 389 -26.58 -2.96 28.60
CA ILE A 389 -27.17 -1.77 27.96
C ILE A 389 -28.63 -2.06 27.63
N ALA A 390 -29.57 -1.60 28.46
CA ALA A 390 -30.99 -1.92 28.28
C ALA A 390 -31.66 -1.12 27.16
N MET A 391 -31.58 0.22 27.21
CA MET A 391 -32.20 1.15 26.27
C MET A 391 -31.48 2.49 26.27
N THR A 392 -31.56 3.23 25.15
CA THR A 392 -31.04 4.60 25.03
C THR A 392 -32.12 5.54 24.53
N ALA A 393 -32.39 6.61 25.29
CA ALA A 393 -33.22 7.73 24.86
C ALA A 393 -32.37 8.79 24.14
N GLY A 394 -32.99 9.61 23.30
CA GLY A 394 -32.33 10.75 22.64
C GLY A 394 -31.41 10.38 21.46
N ILE A 395 -31.44 9.13 20.99
CA ILE A 395 -30.74 8.74 19.76
C ILE A 395 -31.59 9.16 18.56
N ARG A 396 -30.96 9.86 17.62
CA ARG A 396 -31.58 10.31 16.37
C ARG A 396 -32.13 9.14 15.53
N ASP A 397 -33.14 9.42 14.72
CA ASP A 397 -33.72 8.38 13.87
C ASP A 397 -32.89 8.06 12.63
N HIS A 398 -32.25 9.08 12.05
CA HIS A 398 -31.48 8.95 10.81
C HIS A 398 -30.03 9.38 11.01
N TRP A 399 -29.14 8.89 10.14
CA TRP A 399 -27.79 9.44 10.04
C TRP A 399 -27.85 10.93 9.69
N GLY A 400 -27.05 11.74 10.37
CA GLY A 400 -26.96 13.18 10.09
C GLY A 400 -26.12 13.48 8.84
N ALA A 401 -26.05 14.76 8.46
CA ALA A 401 -25.19 15.22 7.36
C ALA A 401 -23.69 15.06 7.66
N HIS A 402 -23.31 15.03 8.94
CA HIS A 402 -21.96 14.71 9.38
C HIS A 402 -21.58 13.28 8.98
N ARG A 403 -20.51 13.15 8.16
CA ARG A 403 -20.07 11.86 7.62
C ARG A 403 -19.12 11.09 8.53
N ALA A 404 -18.10 11.74 9.10
CA ALA A 404 -17.15 11.10 10.00
C ALA A 404 -16.36 12.10 10.85
N THR A 405 -15.90 11.62 12.00
CA THR A 405 -14.94 12.29 12.87
C THR A 405 -13.61 11.53 12.78
N LEU A 406 -12.53 12.24 12.43
CA LEU A 406 -11.19 11.66 12.37
C LEU A 406 -10.47 11.94 13.70
N GLU A 407 -10.31 10.90 14.51
CA GLU A 407 -9.69 10.99 15.83
C GLU A 407 -8.23 10.55 15.79
N GLY A 408 -7.36 11.26 16.52
CA GLY A 408 -5.98 10.83 16.70
C GLY A 408 -5.04 11.89 17.24
N HIS A 409 -5.32 13.17 16.98
CA HIS A 409 -4.54 14.25 17.59
C HIS A 409 -4.75 14.32 19.10
N GLY A 410 -3.66 14.53 19.85
CA GLY A 410 -3.67 14.64 21.32
C GLY A 410 -4.05 16.03 21.83
N HIS A 411 -4.04 17.03 20.94
CA HIS A 411 -4.33 18.42 21.24
C HIS A 411 -5.15 19.06 20.09
N PRO A 412 -5.69 20.28 20.26
CA PRO A 412 -6.52 20.94 19.25
C PRO A 412 -5.89 20.95 17.86
N VAL A 413 -6.71 20.63 16.85
CA VAL A 413 -6.37 20.73 15.43
C VAL A 413 -6.38 22.20 15.04
N THR A 414 -5.27 22.69 14.50
CA THR A 414 -5.04 24.10 14.16
C THR A 414 -5.29 24.41 12.69
N ALA A 415 -5.00 23.45 11.81
CA ALA A 415 -5.20 23.60 10.37
C ALA A 415 -5.49 22.26 9.69
N VAL A 416 -6.21 22.32 8.56
CA VAL A 416 -6.47 21.17 7.70
C VAL A 416 -6.32 21.56 6.22
N ALA A 417 -5.86 20.64 5.39
CA ALA A 417 -5.76 20.84 3.94
C ALA A 417 -6.05 19.54 3.19
N PHE A 418 -6.84 19.60 2.11
CA PHE A 418 -6.97 18.49 1.18
C PHE A 418 -5.82 18.52 0.16
N SER A 419 -5.36 17.33 -0.25
CA SER A 419 -4.51 17.20 -1.42
C SER A 419 -5.26 17.64 -2.68
N PRO A 420 -4.55 18.09 -3.73
CA PRO A 420 -5.18 18.53 -4.98
C PRO A 420 -6.06 17.46 -5.65
N ASP A 421 -5.73 16.18 -5.46
CA ASP A 421 -6.51 15.04 -5.96
C ASP A 421 -7.68 14.65 -5.04
N GLY A 422 -7.82 15.29 -3.88
CA GLY A 422 -8.86 15.03 -2.89
C GLY A 422 -8.74 13.68 -2.15
N LYS A 423 -7.67 12.91 -2.38
CA LYS A 423 -7.52 11.56 -1.79
C LYS A 423 -6.90 11.56 -0.41
N THR A 424 -6.13 12.60 -0.08
CA THR A 424 -5.43 12.74 1.21
C THR A 424 -5.87 14.02 1.90
N LEU A 425 -6.13 13.93 3.21
CA LEU A 425 -6.33 15.08 4.08
C LEU A 425 -5.12 15.20 5.00
N ALA A 426 -4.57 16.40 5.16
CA ALA A 426 -3.59 16.71 6.19
C ALA A 426 -4.25 17.48 7.32
N SER A 427 -3.90 17.19 8.57
CA SER A 427 -4.27 17.98 9.75
C SER A 427 -3.04 18.32 10.59
N ALA A 428 -2.89 19.58 10.98
CA ALA A 428 -1.89 20.03 11.94
C ALA A 428 -2.51 20.22 13.32
N SER A 429 -1.71 20.07 14.37
CA SER A 429 -2.18 20.21 15.74
C SER A 429 -1.14 20.84 16.66
N ASN A 430 -1.66 21.35 17.78
CA ASN A 430 -0.88 21.74 18.95
C ASN A 430 -0.11 20.58 19.58
N ASP A 431 -0.35 19.33 19.19
CA ASP A 431 0.44 18.16 19.61
C ASP A 431 1.79 18.04 18.89
N LYS A 432 2.17 19.07 18.11
CA LYS A 432 3.42 19.19 17.37
C LYS A 432 3.55 18.23 16.19
N THR A 433 2.47 17.55 15.82
CA THR A 433 2.44 16.62 14.70
C THR A 433 1.57 17.12 13.56
N VAL A 434 1.83 16.58 12.37
CA VAL A 434 0.89 16.63 11.25
C VAL A 434 0.44 15.21 10.95
N ARG A 435 -0.87 14.97 10.82
CA ARG A 435 -1.41 13.67 10.43
C ARG A 435 -1.92 13.70 9.00
N LEU A 436 -1.61 12.64 8.26
CA LEU A 436 -2.17 12.38 6.95
C LEU A 436 -3.26 11.33 7.06
N TRP A 437 -4.39 11.58 6.41
CA TRP A 437 -5.56 10.72 6.41
C TRP A 437 -5.95 10.35 4.99
N GLU A 438 -6.34 9.11 4.77
CA GLU A 438 -7.00 8.70 3.54
C GLU A 438 -8.46 9.15 3.57
N VAL A 439 -8.86 10.01 2.63
CA VAL A 439 -10.22 10.59 2.61
C VAL A 439 -11.29 9.53 2.38
N ALA A 440 -10.96 8.52 1.58
CA ALA A 440 -11.89 7.43 1.30
C ALA A 440 -12.25 6.70 2.61
N THR A 441 -11.27 6.19 3.35
CA THR A 441 -11.55 5.31 4.48
C THR A 441 -11.57 6.04 5.83
N GLY A 442 -11.04 7.27 5.89
CA GLY A 442 -10.72 7.97 7.13
C GLY A 442 -9.45 7.42 7.80
N ALA A 443 -8.65 6.59 7.13
CA ALA A 443 -7.53 5.90 7.76
C ALA A 443 -6.37 6.83 8.04
N PRO A 444 -5.70 6.70 9.20
CA PRO A 444 -4.40 7.33 9.39
C PRO A 444 -3.41 6.70 8.40
N ARG A 445 -2.82 7.54 7.56
CA ARG A 445 -1.79 7.15 6.58
C ARG A 445 -0.39 7.35 7.13
N ALA A 446 -0.14 8.48 7.80
CA ALA A 446 1.13 8.80 8.42
C ALA A 446 0.96 9.84 9.52
N THR A 447 1.83 9.78 10.53
CA THR A 447 2.05 10.87 11.48
C THR A 447 3.43 11.45 11.22
N LEU A 448 3.48 12.72 10.87
CA LEU A 448 4.69 13.46 10.56
C LEU A 448 5.15 14.14 11.85
N GLU A 449 6.23 13.63 12.41
CA GLU A 449 6.84 14.10 13.65
C GLU A 449 8.16 14.81 13.35
N GLY A 450 8.44 15.89 14.09
CA GLY A 450 9.72 16.59 13.98
C GLY A 450 9.68 18.06 14.34
N HIS A 451 8.50 18.69 14.39
CA HIS A 451 8.39 20.06 14.88
C HIS A 451 8.66 20.13 16.40
N GLY A 452 9.36 21.18 16.81
CA GLY A 452 9.70 21.43 18.21
C GLY A 452 8.54 22.00 19.02
N ASP A 453 7.56 22.61 18.35
CA ASP A 453 6.44 23.35 18.92
C ASP A 453 5.14 23.16 18.10
N PRO A 454 3.97 23.63 18.60
CA PRO A 454 2.69 23.53 17.91
C PRO A 454 2.74 23.84 16.41
N VAL A 455 2.17 22.97 15.60
CA VAL A 455 2.04 23.19 14.16
C VAL A 455 0.83 24.09 13.94
N SER A 456 1.01 25.19 13.23
CA SER A 456 0.01 26.25 13.06
C SER A 456 -0.69 26.17 11.70
N ALA A 457 0.00 25.67 10.66
CA ALA A 457 -0.53 25.62 9.30
C ALA A 457 0.03 24.45 8.49
N VAL A 458 -0.76 23.98 7.51
CA VAL A 458 -0.36 22.96 6.53
C VAL A 458 -0.85 23.35 5.14
N ALA A 459 -0.07 23.02 4.11
CA ALA A 459 -0.46 23.19 2.71
C ALA A 459 0.13 22.10 1.83
N PHE A 460 -0.64 21.62 0.85
CA PHE A 460 -0.13 20.74 -0.20
C PHE A 460 0.46 21.55 -1.37
N SER A 461 1.51 21.01 -1.98
CA SER A 461 1.97 21.47 -3.28
C SER A 461 0.90 21.22 -4.36
N PRO A 462 0.88 22.00 -5.46
CA PRO A 462 -0.10 21.81 -6.53
C PRO A 462 -0.05 20.43 -7.19
N ASP A 463 1.12 19.78 -7.19
CA ASP A 463 1.29 18.42 -7.69
C ASP A 463 0.94 17.33 -6.65
N GLY A 464 0.60 17.73 -5.41
CA GLY A 464 0.24 16.84 -4.30
C GLY A 464 1.38 16.00 -3.73
N LYS A 465 2.61 16.15 -4.22
CA LYS A 465 3.75 15.31 -3.81
C LYS A 465 4.46 15.81 -2.56
N THR A 466 4.37 17.11 -2.29
CA THR A 466 5.03 17.76 -1.15
C THR A 466 3.99 18.39 -0.23
N LEU A 467 4.16 18.22 1.08
CA LEU A 467 3.39 18.94 2.09
C LEU A 467 4.32 19.93 2.79
N ALA A 468 3.88 21.16 3.00
CA ALA A 468 4.55 22.11 3.87
C ALA A 468 3.79 22.23 5.19
N SER A 469 4.51 22.26 6.31
CA SER A 469 3.97 22.55 7.63
C SER A 469 4.74 23.69 8.27
N ALA A 470 4.01 24.65 8.85
CA ALA A 470 4.59 25.76 9.60
C ALA A 470 4.31 25.58 11.09
N SER A 471 5.26 25.94 11.95
CA SER A 471 5.16 25.77 13.39
C SER A 471 5.61 27.01 14.15
N ASN A 472 5.17 27.08 15.40
CA ASN A 472 5.63 28.05 16.39
C ASN A 472 7.13 27.88 16.75
N ASP A 473 7.79 26.81 16.31
CA ASP A 473 9.26 26.64 16.42
C ASP A 473 10.05 27.55 15.45
N ASN A 474 9.35 28.42 14.71
CA ASN A 474 9.88 29.33 13.69
C ASN A 474 10.43 28.62 12.45
N THR A 475 10.06 27.36 12.22
CA THR A 475 10.47 26.59 11.04
C THR A 475 9.29 26.29 10.13
N VAL A 476 9.60 26.13 8.83
CA VAL A 476 8.71 25.48 7.87
C VAL A 476 9.35 24.18 7.43
N ARG A 477 8.65 23.07 7.61
CA ARG A 477 9.10 21.74 7.18
C ARG A 477 8.41 21.33 5.89
N LEU A 478 9.18 20.73 5.00
CA LEU A 478 8.69 20.08 3.79
C LEU A 478 8.71 18.57 3.97
N TRP A 479 7.65 17.91 3.56
CA TRP A 479 7.47 16.46 3.68
C TRP A 479 7.16 15.87 2.33
N GLU A 480 7.71 14.71 2.04
CA GLU A 480 7.27 13.91 0.91
C GLU A 480 6.00 13.16 1.29
N VAL A 481 4.88 13.44 0.60
CA VAL A 481 3.56 12.88 0.92
C VAL A 481 3.50 11.37 0.73
N ALA A 482 4.27 10.84 -0.24
CA ALA A 482 4.29 9.43 -0.55
C ALA A 482 4.85 8.59 0.61
N THR A 483 5.96 9.05 1.19
CA THR A 483 6.75 8.32 2.20
C THR A 483 6.51 8.84 3.62
N GLY A 484 5.96 10.05 3.77
CA GLY A 484 5.85 10.75 5.05
C GLY A 484 7.20 11.23 5.59
N THR A 485 8.26 11.22 4.78
CA THR A 485 9.60 11.57 5.24
C THR A 485 9.87 13.07 5.13
N PRO A 486 10.67 13.65 6.04
CA PRO A 486 11.08 15.04 5.94
C PRO A 486 12.02 15.24 4.75
N ARG A 487 11.69 16.20 3.89
CA ARG A 487 12.47 16.59 2.71
C ARG A 487 13.42 17.76 3.01
N ALA A 488 12.97 18.75 3.76
CA ALA A 488 13.78 19.91 4.14
C ALA A 488 13.18 20.63 5.36
N THR A 489 14.02 21.34 6.11
CA THR A 489 13.59 22.30 7.12
C THR A 489 14.10 23.68 6.71
N LEU A 490 13.20 24.65 6.63
CA LEU A 490 13.50 26.02 6.28
C LEU A 490 13.51 26.83 7.59
N GLU A 491 14.70 27.26 7.97
CA GLU A 491 14.97 28.09 9.15
C GLU A 491 15.21 29.55 8.72
N GLY A 492 14.93 30.52 9.59
CA GLY A 492 15.23 31.93 9.31
C GLY A 492 14.12 32.93 9.60
N HIS A 493 12.97 32.49 10.11
CA HIS A 493 11.85 33.39 10.43
C HIS A 493 12.07 34.25 11.70
N GLY A 494 13.27 34.27 12.30
CA GLY A 494 13.58 35.08 13.49
C GLY A 494 13.99 36.54 13.23
N GLY A 495 14.22 36.97 11.98
CA GLY A 495 14.83 38.27 11.67
C GLY A 495 13.86 39.32 11.09
N TRP A 496 13.60 40.39 11.83
CA TRP A 496 12.98 41.63 11.34
C TRP A 496 13.95 42.34 10.38
N VAL A 497 13.61 42.49 9.09
CA VAL A 497 14.24 43.53 8.24
C VAL A 497 13.28 44.71 8.19
N ALA A 498 13.54 45.70 9.05
CA ALA A 498 12.74 46.90 9.15
C ALA A 498 12.88 47.75 7.88
N THR A 499 11.83 47.78 7.06
CA THR A 499 11.56 48.94 6.21
C THR A 499 10.41 49.73 6.83
N GLY A 500 10.77 50.61 7.76
CA GLY A 500 10.06 51.84 8.17
C GLY A 500 8.54 51.80 8.40
N ALA A 501 8.09 51.38 9.59
CA ALA A 501 6.83 51.85 10.17
C ALA A 501 6.98 51.97 11.71
N PRO A 502 6.32 52.95 12.37
CA PRO A 502 6.66 53.33 13.74
C PRO A 502 6.15 52.33 14.77
N ARG A 503 6.98 52.19 15.80
CA ARG A 503 6.91 51.28 16.93
C ARG A 503 5.80 51.70 17.91
N ALA A 504 4.75 50.91 18.03
CA ALA A 504 3.82 50.94 19.17
C ALA A 504 3.78 49.54 19.80
N THR A 505 4.46 49.43 20.95
CA THR A 505 4.23 48.51 22.07
C THR A 505 3.36 47.27 21.82
N LEU A 506 4.01 46.16 21.48
CA LEU A 506 3.56 44.80 21.81
C LEU A 506 4.78 44.03 22.30
N GLU A 507 5.04 44.11 23.60
CA GLU A 507 5.89 43.14 24.28
C GLU A 507 5.14 41.81 24.30
N GLY A 508 5.72 40.75 23.71
CA GLY A 508 5.35 39.38 24.08
C GLY A 508 4.93 38.37 23.01
N HIS A 509 5.07 38.58 21.69
CA HIS A 509 4.87 37.47 20.72
C HIS A 509 5.93 37.48 19.61
N GLY A 510 7.06 36.82 19.88
CA GLY A 510 8.09 36.56 18.88
C GLY A 510 7.71 35.41 17.93
N GLY A 511 7.93 35.61 16.63
CA GLY A 511 8.44 34.54 15.77
C GLY A 511 7.49 33.62 14.96
N SER A 512 6.23 33.40 15.35
CA SER A 512 5.43 32.34 14.70
C SER A 512 5.16 32.58 13.19
N VAL A 513 5.24 31.49 12.40
CA VAL A 513 4.73 31.41 11.03
C VAL A 513 3.34 30.79 11.11
N SER A 514 2.29 31.59 11.06
CA SER A 514 0.91 31.11 11.25
C SER A 514 0.22 30.65 9.96
N ALA A 515 0.85 30.83 8.80
CA ALA A 515 0.28 30.40 7.53
C ALA A 515 1.37 30.09 6.49
N VAL A 516 1.09 29.09 5.65
CA VAL A 516 1.94 28.64 4.55
C VAL A 516 1.08 28.29 3.34
N ALA A 517 1.55 28.63 2.14
CA ALA A 517 0.93 28.23 0.88
C ALA A 517 1.99 27.99 -0.19
N PHE A 518 1.73 27.09 -1.14
CA PHE A 518 2.60 26.93 -2.30
C PHE A 518 2.23 27.92 -3.40
N SER A 519 3.23 28.40 -4.13
CA SER A 519 3.03 29.11 -5.39
C SER A 519 2.33 28.20 -6.41
N ARG A 520 1.63 28.78 -7.40
CA ARG A 520 0.92 27.99 -8.44
C ARG A 520 1.82 26.99 -9.18
N ASN A 521 3.10 27.33 -9.36
CA ASN A 521 4.08 26.48 -10.02
C ASN A 521 4.80 25.51 -9.05
N GLY A 522 4.49 25.56 -7.75
CA GLY A 522 5.06 24.69 -6.72
C GLY A 522 6.54 24.92 -6.41
N GLN A 523 7.16 25.99 -6.94
CA GLN A 523 8.59 26.27 -6.79
C GLN A 523 8.93 27.10 -5.56
N CYS A 524 7.95 27.80 -4.99
CA CYS A 524 8.13 28.65 -3.82
C CYS A 524 7.05 28.39 -2.77
N LEU A 525 7.39 28.62 -1.51
CA LEU A 525 6.45 28.73 -0.41
C LEU A 525 6.23 30.19 -0.08
N GLU A 526 4.98 30.59 0.01
CA GLU A 526 4.58 31.89 0.52
C GLU A 526 4.18 31.72 2.00
N THR A 527 4.74 32.56 2.86
CA THR A 527 4.39 32.65 4.29
C THR A 527 3.95 34.06 4.62
N ILE A 528 3.33 34.26 5.79
CA ILE A 528 3.05 35.62 6.31
C ILE A 528 4.30 36.51 6.43
N ARG A 529 5.50 35.93 6.38
CA ARG A 529 6.79 36.64 6.48
C ARG A 529 7.51 36.81 5.14
N GLY A 530 6.97 36.29 4.03
CA GLY A 530 7.55 36.42 2.70
C GLY A 530 7.70 35.10 1.93
N LEU A 531 8.40 35.18 0.80
CA LEU A 531 8.60 34.09 -0.16
C LEU A 531 9.86 33.27 0.17
N LEU A 532 9.74 31.94 0.15
CA LEU A 532 10.82 30.97 0.31
C LEU A 532 10.96 30.15 -0.97
N SER A 533 12.16 30.12 -1.55
CA SER A 533 12.45 29.23 -2.68
C SER A 533 12.64 27.80 -2.19
N ILE A 534 11.97 26.84 -2.83
CA ILE A 534 12.13 25.40 -2.53
C ILE A 534 13.32 24.83 -3.30
N THR A 535 13.73 25.45 -4.40
CA THR A 535 14.95 25.08 -5.13
C THR A 535 16.13 25.80 -4.50
N GLY A 536 16.97 25.05 -3.79
CA GLY A 536 18.26 25.52 -3.32
C GLY A 536 19.15 25.88 -4.51
N ASN A 537 19.32 27.17 -4.76
CA ASN A 537 20.56 27.69 -5.31
C ASN A 537 20.89 28.96 -4.53
N SER A 538 21.80 28.81 -3.56
CA SER A 538 22.47 29.90 -2.89
C SER A 538 23.44 30.54 -3.88
N ASP A 539 22.93 31.35 -4.80
CA ASP A 539 23.74 32.36 -5.49
C ASP A 539 22.93 33.65 -5.52
N ALA A 540 23.20 34.48 -4.51
CA ALA A 540 22.91 35.89 -4.59
C ALA A 540 23.81 36.49 -5.67
N SER A 541 23.27 36.67 -6.88
CA SER A 541 23.73 37.74 -7.76
C SER A 541 22.54 38.32 -8.51
N SER A 542 22.33 39.60 -8.25
CA SER A 542 21.51 40.56 -8.99
C SER A 542 21.26 40.18 -10.46
N SER A 543 19.99 39.91 -10.78
CA SER A 543 19.47 40.17 -12.13
C SER A 543 18.05 40.72 -12.01
N SER A 544 17.94 42.03 -12.10
CA SER A 544 16.72 42.76 -12.43
C SER A 544 16.16 42.25 -13.76
N GLY A 545 14.88 41.86 -13.78
CA GLY A 545 14.15 41.63 -15.04
C GLY A 545 13.51 40.26 -15.23
N GLY A 546 12.91 39.68 -14.19
CA GLY A 546 11.94 38.59 -14.35
C GLY A 546 10.61 39.03 -13.77
N GLN A 547 9.53 39.01 -14.57
CA GLN A 547 8.17 39.30 -14.08
C GLN A 547 7.89 38.43 -12.84
N LYS A 548 7.65 39.10 -11.70
CA LYS A 548 7.05 38.45 -10.53
C LYS A 548 5.75 37.78 -11.01
N PRO A 549 5.57 36.46 -10.84
CA PRO A 549 4.29 35.86 -11.15
C PRO A 549 3.22 36.54 -10.28
N ALA A 550 2.23 37.15 -10.94
CA ALA A 550 1.10 37.78 -10.27
C ALA A 550 0.17 36.68 -9.73
N SER A 551 0.48 36.16 -8.55
CA SER A 551 -0.42 35.33 -7.77
C SER A 551 -0.88 36.12 -6.56
N SER A 552 -2.19 36.39 -6.48
CA SER A 552 -2.84 37.02 -5.34
C SER A 552 -3.12 35.98 -4.27
N PHE A 553 -2.25 35.85 -3.28
CA PHE A 553 -2.49 34.93 -2.15
C PHE A 553 -3.09 35.67 -0.97
N LEU A 554 -4.12 35.10 -0.38
CA LEU A 554 -4.75 35.58 0.85
C LEU A 554 -4.23 34.76 2.03
N PHE A 555 -3.87 35.42 3.12
CA PHE A 555 -3.54 34.79 4.40
C PHE A 555 -4.33 35.46 5.51
N VAL A 556 -4.44 34.79 6.65
CA VAL A 556 -4.96 35.40 7.88
C VAL A 556 -3.90 35.27 8.96
N GLY A 557 -3.52 36.40 9.56
CA GLY A 557 -2.56 36.47 10.65
C GLY A 557 -2.77 37.75 11.45
N ASP A 558 -2.65 37.66 12.78
CA ASP A 558 -2.84 38.79 13.72
C ASP A 558 -4.15 39.55 13.51
N ASP A 559 -5.27 38.82 13.39
CA ASP A 559 -6.62 39.35 13.12
C ASP A 559 -6.76 40.09 11.77
N TRP A 560 -5.75 40.08 10.90
CA TRP A 560 -5.80 40.66 9.55
C TRP A 560 -5.86 39.59 8.48
N VAL A 561 -6.69 39.81 7.45
CA VAL A 561 -6.50 39.23 6.13
C VAL A 561 -5.40 40.00 5.42
N THR A 562 -4.38 39.29 4.96
CA THR A 562 -3.26 39.85 4.19
C THR A 562 -3.27 39.33 2.77
N ARG A 563 -2.86 40.17 1.80
CA ARG A 563 -2.64 39.80 0.40
C ARG A 563 -1.21 40.13 0.01
N ASN A 564 -0.45 39.14 -0.45
CA ASN A 564 0.95 39.30 -0.86
C ASN A 564 1.78 40.04 0.22
N GLY A 565 1.57 39.68 1.50
CA GLY A 565 2.23 40.28 2.66
C GLY A 565 1.72 41.65 3.10
N LYS A 566 0.71 42.23 2.43
CA LYS A 566 0.09 43.51 2.82
C LYS A 566 -1.22 43.29 3.56
N TRP A 567 -1.50 44.08 4.59
CA TRP A 567 -2.76 44.01 5.34
C TRP A 567 -3.90 44.60 4.49
N VAL A 568 -4.99 43.84 4.32
CA VAL A 568 -6.10 44.21 3.42
C VAL A 568 -7.42 44.37 4.17
N LEU A 569 -7.72 43.50 5.13
CA LEU A 569 -8.99 43.52 5.87
C LEU A 569 -8.77 43.13 7.32
N TRP A 570 -9.19 43.96 8.27
CA TRP A 570 -9.21 43.61 9.70
C TRP A 570 -10.45 42.78 10.02
N LEU A 571 -10.29 41.70 10.78
CA LEU A 571 -11.37 40.83 11.23
C LEU A 571 -11.87 41.27 12.62
N PRO A 572 -13.14 41.72 12.74
CA PRO A 572 -13.77 41.96 14.04
C PRO A 572 -13.77 40.69 14.90
N THR A 573 -13.90 40.84 16.22
CA THR A 573 -13.85 39.74 17.20
C THR A 573 -14.73 38.55 16.83
N ASP A 574 -15.93 38.82 16.32
CA ASP A 574 -16.91 37.78 15.97
C ASP A 574 -16.52 36.98 14.71
N TYR A 575 -15.60 37.53 13.91
CA TYR A 575 -15.10 36.92 12.67
C TYR A 575 -13.67 36.40 12.80
N ARG A 576 -13.09 36.40 14.00
CA ARG A 576 -11.78 35.80 14.25
C ARG A 576 -11.89 34.29 14.10
N ALA A 577 -10.98 33.74 13.31
CA ALA A 577 -11.01 32.35 12.91
C ALA A 577 -10.11 31.51 13.81
N THR A 578 -10.59 30.34 14.21
CA THR A 578 -9.79 29.27 14.83
C THR A 578 -9.04 28.43 13.82
N CYS A 579 -9.55 28.36 12.59
CA CYS A 579 -8.89 27.71 11.45
C CYS A 579 -9.25 28.44 10.16
N VAL A 580 -8.35 28.40 9.18
CA VAL A 580 -8.47 29.14 7.93
C VAL A 580 -8.13 28.26 6.75
N ALA A 581 -8.92 28.34 5.69
CA ALA A 581 -8.63 27.72 4.40
C ALA A 581 -8.79 28.74 3.27
N VAL A 582 -7.95 28.65 2.25
CA VAL A 582 -8.01 29.53 1.07
C VAL A 582 -8.05 28.69 -0.19
N HIS A 583 -9.04 28.94 -1.04
CA HIS A 583 -9.17 28.30 -2.34
C HIS A 583 -9.44 29.36 -3.41
N GLY A 584 -8.46 29.58 -4.30
CA GLY A 584 -8.52 30.65 -5.28
C GLY A 584 -8.60 32.02 -4.62
N GLN A 585 -9.68 32.78 -4.87
CA GLN A 585 -9.96 34.08 -4.25
C GLN A 585 -10.96 34.00 -3.08
N THR A 586 -11.29 32.79 -2.64
CA THR A 586 -12.21 32.55 -1.53
C THR A 586 -11.43 32.21 -0.27
N LEU A 587 -11.62 33.02 0.77
CA LEU A 587 -11.17 32.79 2.12
C LEU A 587 -12.29 32.16 2.94
N ILE A 588 -12.00 31.08 3.64
CA ILE A 588 -12.93 30.33 4.48
C ILE A 588 -12.43 30.41 5.92
N LEU A 589 -13.27 30.89 6.83
CA LEU A 589 -12.97 31.06 8.25
C LEU A 589 -13.83 30.10 9.07
N GLY A 590 -13.21 29.24 9.88
CA GLY A 590 -13.90 28.44 10.88
C GLY A 590 -13.81 29.09 12.26
N HIS A 591 -14.95 29.30 12.92
CA HIS A 591 -15.05 29.98 14.21
C HIS A 591 -15.14 28.98 15.37
N ALA A 592 -14.76 29.42 16.57
CA ALA A 592 -14.86 28.61 17.80
C ALA A 592 -16.30 28.15 18.11
N SER A 593 -17.30 28.88 17.62
CA SER A 593 -18.72 28.52 17.71
C SER A 593 -19.13 27.33 16.81
N GLY A 594 -18.25 26.88 15.91
CA GLY A 594 -18.56 25.89 14.87
C GLY A 594 -19.14 26.48 13.58
N GLN A 595 -19.34 27.80 13.52
CA GLN A 595 -19.77 28.48 12.30
C GLN A 595 -18.63 28.53 11.27
N VAL A 596 -18.99 28.49 9.98
CA VAL A 596 -18.05 28.68 8.86
C VAL A 596 -18.49 29.90 8.04
N THR A 597 -17.58 30.83 7.82
CA THR A 597 -17.80 32.06 7.04
C THR A 597 -16.98 32.05 5.77
N PHE A 598 -17.60 32.43 4.65
CA PHE A 598 -16.96 32.49 3.32
C PHE A 598 -16.82 33.93 2.85
N PHE A 599 -15.59 34.36 2.58
CA PHE A 599 -15.26 35.65 1.97
C PHE A 599 -14.73 35.42 0.56
N ARG A 600 -15.49 35.80 -0.45
CA ARG A 600 -15.01 35.82 -1.84
C ARG A 600 -14.52 37.22 -2.16
N PHE A 601 -13.23 37.35 -2.44
CA PHE A 601 -12.66 38.62 -2.86
C PHE A 601 -12.75 38.72 -4.38
N ALA A 602 -13.32 39.82 -4.88
CA ALA A 602 -13.27 40.17 -6.30
C ALA A 602 -12.14 41.19 -6.49
N PHE A 603 -10.96 40.71 -6.85
CA PHE A 603 -9.85 41.60 -7.19
C PHE A 603 -9.83 41.80 -8.71
N ALA A 604 -9.74 43.04 -9.17
CA ALA A 604 -9.39 43.31 -10.56
C ALA A 604 -7.98 42.75 -10.84
N GLU A 605 -7.84 41.96 -11.90
CA GLU A 605 -6.55 41.43 -12.35
C GLU A 605 -5.65 42.52 -12.94
#